data_AF-A0A1G4EHV3-F1
#
_entry.id   AF-A0A1G4EHV3-F1
#
_cell.length_a   1.000
_cell.length_b   1.000
_cell.length_c   1.000
_cell.angle_alpha   90.00
_cell.angle_beta   90.00
_cell.angle_gamma   90.00
#
_symmetry.space_group_name_H-M   'P 1'
#
loop_
_entity.id
_entity.type
_entity.pdbx_description
1 polymer ?
#
loop_
_entity_poly.entity_id
_entity_poly.type
_entity_poly.pdbx_seq_one_letter_code
_entity_poly.pdbx_strand_id
1 'polypeptide(L)'
;MLNDLNKVPKPIVTEDMKEQLQIWLVQSLQNKEEILISYYRDGMVHDMYINVLHIEPMTRTVYCTDTFGLNIEFKFYVKINLFRE
;
A
#
# COMPACT_ATOMS: atom_id res chain seq x y z
N MET A 1 -17.63 -26.77 7.23
CA MET A 1 -16.18 -26.61 7.01
C MET A 1 -15.96 -26.17 5.56
N LEU A 2 -15.94 -24.86 5.29
CA LEU A 2 -15.76 -24.33 3.92
C LEU A 2 -15.01 -22.98 3.90
N ASN A 3 -14.25 -22.64 4.95
CA ASN A 3 -13.62 -21.31 5.05
C ASN A 3 -12.13 -21.27 4.71
N ASP A 4 -11.47 -22.41 4.50
CA ASP A 4 -10.02 -22.45 4.25
C ASP A 4 -9.64 -22.82 2.81
N LEU A 5 -10.56 -23.27 1.95
CA LEU A 5 -10.24 -23.64 0.56
C LEU A 5 -9.88 -22.44 -0.34
N ASN A 6 -10.26 -21.23 0.04
CA ASN A 6 -10.04 -20.01 -0.76
C ASN A 6 -8.94 -19.10 -0.20
N LYS A 7 -8.27 -19.50 0.88
CA LYS A 7 -7.19 -18.69 1.45
C LYS A 7 -5.93 -18.87 0.61
N VAL A 8 -5.39 -17.75 0.13
CA VAL A 8 -4.11 -17.73 -0.56
C VAL A 8 -2.98 -17.58 0.46
N PRO A 9 -1.80 -18.18 0.22
CA PRO A 9 -0.63 -17.91 1.05
C PRO A 9 -0.30 -16.41 1.00
N LYS A 10 0.19 -15.88 2.12
CA LYS A 10 0.60 -14.47 2.21
C LYS A 10 1.60 -14.15 1.08
N PRO A 11 1.33 -13.14 0.23
CA PRO A 11 2.25 -12.77 -0.84
C PRO A 11 3.63 -12.42 -0.28
N ILE A 12 4.67 -12.91 -0.95
CA ILE A 12 6.05 -12.52 -0.68
C ILE A 12 6.28 -11.17 -1.37
N VAL A 13 6.60 -10.14 -0.59
CA VAL A 13 6.91 -8.80 -1.11
C VAL A 13 8.42 -8.62 -1.12
N THR A 14 9.00 -8.55 -2.32
CA THR A 14 10.44 -8.31 -2.52
C THR A 14 10.80 -6.84 -2.30
N GLU A 15 12.09 -6.51 -2.18
CA GLU A 15 12.55 -5.11 -2.08
C GLU A 15 12.27 -4.32 -3.36
N ASP A 16 12.42 -4.92 -4.53
CA ASP A 16 12.07 -4.29 -5.82
C ASP A 16 10.58 -3.91 -5.88
N MET A 17 9.69 -4.80 -5.45
CA MET A 17 8.25 -4.50 -5.38
C MET A 17 7.96 -3.35 -4.41
N LYS A 18 8.71 -3.27 -3.30
CA LYS A 18 8.58 -2.17 -2.34
C LYS A 18 9.00 -0.83 -2.93
N GLU A 19 10.13 -0.79 -3.63
CA GLU A 19 10.61 0.43 -4.29
C GLU A 19 9.64 0.91 -5.38
N GLN A 20 9.13 -0.01 -6.21
CA GLN A 20 8.12 0.32 -7.22
C GLN A 20 6.84 0.87 -6.59
N LEU A 21 6.36 0.27 -5.51
CA LEU A 21 5.21 0.78 -4.76
C LEU A 21 5.45 2.19 -4.22
N GLN A 22 6.64 2.50 -3.72
CA GLN A 22 6.97 3.85 -3.26
C GLN A 22 6.93 4.86 -4.41
N ILE A 23 7.50 4.50 -5.56
CA ILE A 23 7.48 5.36 -6.75
C ILE A 23 6.04 5.66 -7.16
N TRP A 24 5.18 4.64 -7.24
CA TRP A 24 3.77 4.81 -7.61
C TRP A 24 3.00 5.68 -6.61
N LEU A 25 3.22 5.49 -5.30
CA LEU A 25 2.57 6.31 -4.28
C LEU A 25 2.96 7.78 -4.38
N VAL A 26 4.25 8.06 -4.60
CA VAL A 26 4.75 9.44 -4.76
C VAL A 26 4.21 10.07 -6.05
N GLN A 27 4.19 9.31 -7.15
CA GLN A 27 3.64 9.78 -8.43
C GLN A 27 2.14 10.07 -8.32
N SER A 28 1.37 9.17 -7.71
CA SER A 28 -0.06 9.37 -7.44
C SER A 28 -0.31 10.63 -6.63
N LEU A 29 0.47 10.86 -5.57
CA LEU A 29 0.37 12.07 -4.76
C LEU A 29 0.67 13.35 -5.55
N GLN A 30 1.71 13.33 -6.40
CA GLN A 30 2.11 14.49 -7.21
C GLN A 30 1.10 14.81 -8.32
N ASN A 31 0.62 13.78 -9.00
CA ASN A 31 -0.28 13.89 -10.14
C ASN A 31 -1.75 13.97 -9.73
N LYS A 32 -2.07 13.72 -8.45
CA LYS A 32 -3.43 13.57 -7.92
C LYS A 32 -4.21 12.51 -8.69
N GLU A 33 -3.56 11.38 -8.92
CA GLU A 33 -4.10 10.27 -9.69
C GLU A 33 -4.61 9.18 -8.74
N GLU A 34 -5.83 8.69 -9.01
CA GLU A 34 -6.39 7.55 -8.31
C GLU A 34 -5.64 6.28 -8.73
N ILE A 35 -5.22 5.48 -7.75
CA ILE A 35 -4.48 4.24 -7.99
C ILE A 35 -5.20 3.05 -7.38
N LEU A 36 -5.13 1.91 -8.07
CA LEU A 36 -5.55 0.62 -7.54
C LEU A 36 -4.42 0.03 -6.70
N ILE A 37 -4.71 -0.27 -5.44
CA ILE A 37 -3.81 -1.02 -4.55
C ILE A 37 -4.40 -2.38 -4.24
N SER A 38 -3.53 -3.38 -4.05
CA SER A 38 -3.90 -4.70 -3.56
C SER A 38 -3.30 -4.93 -2.18
N TYR A 39 -4.09 -5.40 -1.21
CA TYR A 39 -3.62 -5.69 0.14
C TYR A 39 -4.09 -7.06 0.63
N TYR A 40 -3.25 -7.73 1.42
CA TYR A 40 -3.55 -9.05 1.97
C TYR A 40 -4.15 -8.92 3.37
N ARG A 41 -5.35 -9.46 3.57
CA ARG A 41 -6.04 -9.52 4.87
C ARG A 41 -6.80 -10.84 4.97
N ASP A 42 -6.77 -11.49 6.14
CA ASP A 42 -7.55 -12.68 6.47
C ASP A 42 -7.43 -13.88 5.49
N GLY A 43 -6.29 -14.01 4.81
CA GLY A 43 -6.08 -15.07 3.83
C GLY A 43 -6.50 -14.72 2.40
N MET A 44 -6.92 -13.47 2.15
CA MET A 44 -7.38 -13.01 0.85
C MET A 44 -6.64 -11.75 0.43
N VAL A 45 -6.51 -11.56 -0.88
CA VAL A 45 -6.06 -10.30 -1.46
C VAL A 45 -7.28 -9.49 -1.83
N HIS A 46 -7.30 -8.24 -1.41
CA HIS A 46 -8.35 -7.28 -1.68
C HIS A 46 -7.79 -6.15 -2.51
N ASP A 47 -8.55 -5.72 -3.51
CA ASP A 47 -8.22 -4.58 -4.34
C ASP A 47 -9.03 -3.35 -3.90
N MET A 48 -8.41 -2.19 -3.94
CA MET A 48 -9.01 -0.94 -3.50
C MET A 48 -8.43 0.24 -4.28
N TYR A 49 -9.31 1.08 -4.81
CA TYR A 49 -8.91 2.35 -5.41
C TYR A 49 -8.75 3.40 -4.31
N ILE A 50 -7.65 4.15 -4.39
CA ILE A 50 -7.30 5.17 -3.40
C ILE A 50 -6.79 6.45 -4.07
N ASN A 51 -7.01 7.57 -3.39
CA ASN A 51 -6.36 8.84 -3.68
C ASN A 51 -5.38 9.16 -2.56
N VAL A 52 -4.08 9.24 -2.87
CA VAL A 52 -3.05 9.54 -1.88
C VAL A 52 -3.12 11.02 -1.49
N LEU A 53 -3.31 11.30 -0.20
CA LEU A 53 -3.42 12.64 0.35
C LEU A 53 -2.09 13.14 0.92
N HIS A 54 -1.41 12.26 1.66
CA HIS A 54 -0.16 12.59 2.33
C HIS A 54 0.65 11.32 2.62
N ILE A 55 1.98 11.46 2.60
CA ILE A 55 2.91 10.40 2.99
C ILE A 55 3.77 10.98 4.10
N GLU A 56 3.73 10.37 5.28
CA GLU A 56 4.58 10.70 6.42
C GLU A 56 5.84 9.80 6.37
N PRO A 57 7.01 10.32 5.95
CA PRO A 57 8.20 9.49 5.73
C PRO A 57 8.76 8.91 7.02
N MET A 58 8.59 9.62 8.15
CA MET A 58 9.15 9.20 9.44
C MET A 58 8.45 7.96 9.98
N THR A 59 7.12 7.96 9.93
CA THR A 59 6.30 6.83 10.40
C THR A 59 5.98 5.83 9.30
N ARG A 60 6.32 6.16 8.05
CA ARG A 60 6.03 5.38 6.84
C ARG A 60 4.54 5.13 6.70
N THR A 61 3.75 6.15 7.00
CA THR A 61 2.30 6.11 6.96
C THR A 61 1.82 6.83 5.71
N VAL A 62 1.00 6.16 4.92
CA VAL A 62 0.28 6.73 3.79
C VAL A 62 -1.12 7.06 4.26
N TYR A 63 -1.50 8.33 4.12
CA TYR A 63 -2.86 8.80 4.33
C TYR A 63 -3.52 8.97 2.97
N CYS A 64 -4.69 8.39 2.81
CA CYS A 64 -5.41 8.36 1.55
C CYS A 64 -6.92 8.33 1.80
N THR A 65 -7.69 8.53 0.74
CA THR A 65 -9.14 8.30 0.75
C THR A 65 -9.51 7.21 -0.22
N ASP A 66 -10.53 6.44 0.13
CA ASP A 66 -11.16 5.52 -0.81
C ASP A 66 -12.04 6.26 -1.84
N THR A 67 -12.68 5.49 -2.73
CA THR A 67 -13.61 6.02 -3.75
C THR A 67 -14.85 6.70 -3.16
N PHE A 68 -15.15 6.47 -1.88
CA PHE A 68 -16.25 7.10 -1.14
C PHE A 68 -15.77 8.32 -0.33
N GLY A 69 -14.49 8.69 -0.40
CA GLY A 69 -13.91 9.80 0.35
C GLY A 69 -13.64 9.47 1.82
N LEU A 70 -13.71 8.19 2.22
CA LEU A 70 -13.39 7.77 3.58
C LEU A 70 -11.87 7.77 3.78
N ASN A 71 -11.42 8.43 4.84
CA ASN A 71 -10.00 8.46 5.19
C ASN A 71 -9.55 7.07 5.65
N ILE A 72 -8.45 6.62 5.05
CA ILE A 72 -7.77 5.38 5.37
C ILE A 72 -6.28 5.65 5.50
N GLU A 73 -5.65 4.95 6.44
CA GLU A 73 -4.21 4.99 6.62
C GLU A 73 -3.63 3.57 6.60
N PHE A 74 -2.44 3.45 6.03
CA PHE A 74 -1.68 2.21 6.11
C PHE A 74 -0.19 2.49 6.23
N LYS A 75 0.50 1.60 6.95
CA LYS A 75 1.96 1.63 7.07
C LYS A 75 2.58 0.76 6.01
N PHE A 76 3.51 1.32 5.24
CA PHE A 76 4.28 0.53 4.29
C PHE A 76 5.60 0.08 4.95
N TYR A 77 5.82 -1.23 5.04
CA TYR A 77 7.01 -1.82 5.66
C TYR A 77 8.20 -1.76 4.70
N VAL A 78 8.82 -0.59 4.55
CA VAL A 78 10.12 -0.48 3.88
C VAL A 78 11.14 -0.07 4.89
N LYS A 79 12.09 -0.96 5.18
CA LYS A 79 13.31 -0.61 5.90
C LYS A 79 14.17 0.23 4.94
N ILE A 80 13.79 1.48 4.69
CA ILE A 80 14.68 2.43 4.02
C ILE A 80 15.79 2.71 5.01
N ASN A 81 16.95 2.09 4.80
CA ASN A 81 18.18 2.59 5.35
C ASN A 81 18.44 3.95 4.69
N LEU A 82 17.99 5.02 5.34
CA LEU A 82 18.53 6.36 5.13
C LEU A 82 19.94 6.38 5.75
N PHE A 83 20.90 5.76 5.07
CA PHE A 83 22.29 6.15 5.19
C PHE A 83 22.74 6.57 3.80
N ARG A 84 22.76 7.89 3.60
CA ARG A 84 23.61 8.55 2.61
C ARG A 84 25.06 8.26 2.96
N GLU A 85 25.84 7.85 1.98
CA GLU A 85 27.21 8.30 1.78
C GLU A 85 27.30 8.88 0.37
#